data_AF-A0A2D9M086-F1
#
_entry.id   AF-A0A2D9M086-F1
#
_cell.length_a   1.000
_cell.length_b   1.000
_cell.length_c   1.000
_cell.angle_alpha   90.00
_cell.angle_beta   90.00
_cell.angle_gamma   90.00
#
_symmetry.space_group_name_H-M   'P 1'
#
loop_
_entity.id
_entity.type
_entity.pdbx_description
1 polymer ?
#
loop_
_entity_poly.entity_id
_entity_poly.type
_entity_poly.pdbx_seq_one_letter_code
_entity_poly.pdbx_strand_id
1 'polypeptide(L)'
;GFDYVEDPNYPRHKDAAFTIRDYITEYMNSSRDVYDMNQRNYDRYRRYGVVFEPEVYRIDRIDDVNIYMPLKGSRPSGNNPRDADGYNPRVTIWSGGTEAPDETAYGEWLHLVAQAGLNWDRAILDYLFEGNHVVSRKGSSFWGGVQMSWDRPRPPMPEEGEGSSTPR
;
A
#
# COMPACT_ATOMS: atom_id res chain seq x y z
N GLY A 1 9.48 1.08 -3.72
CA GLY A 1 9.47 1.52 -2.30
C GLY A 1 8.05 1.55 -1.77
N PHE A 2 7.86 1.75 -0.47
CA PHE A 2 6.58 1.78 0.23
C PHE A 2 6.50 3.00 1.13
N ASP A 3 5.80 4.02 0.69
CA ASP A 3 5.53 5.25 1.44
C ASP A 3 4.09 5.25 1.93
N TYR A 4 3.85 5.81 3.11
CA TYR A 4 2.52 5.87 3.72
C TYR A 4 2.28 7.19 4.45
N VAL A 5 1.00 7.51 4.66
CA VAL A 5 0.57 8.70 5.40
C VAL A 5 0.47 8.37 6.90
N GLU A 6 1.10 9.20 7.74
CA GLU A 6 0.99 9.13 9.20
C GLU A 6 0.70 10.53 9.76
N ASP A 7 -0.59 10.83 9.94
CA ASP A 7 -1.06 12.14 10.41
C ASP A 7 -2.22 11.99 11.43
N PRO A 8 -2.21 12.71 12.56
CA PRO A 8 -3.30 12.65 13.55
C PRO A 8 -4.69 13.03 13.01
N ASN A 9 -4.77 13.85 11.95
CA ASN A 9 -6.04 14.20 11.30
C ASN A 9 -6.58 13.07 10.42
N TYR A 10 -5.74 12.06 10.14
CA TYR A 10 -6.04 10.90 9.31
C TYR A 10 -5.61 9.61 10.04
N PRO A 11 -6.17 9.33 11.24
CA PRO A 11 -5.63 8.34 12.16
C PRO A 11 -5.69 6.90 11.63
N ARG A 12 -6.54 6.63 10.65
CA ARG A 12 -6.73 5.29 10.06
C ARG A 12 -5.78 4.98 8.91
N HIS A 13 -5.07 5.97 8.38
CA HIS A 13 -4.27 5.82 7.16
C HIS A 13 -3.07 4.91 7.35
N LYS A 14 -2.41 4.99 8.51
CA LYS A 14 -1.29 4.12 8.85
C LYS A 14 -1.72 2.65 8.89
N ASP A 15 -2.80 2.37 9.63
CA ASP A 15 -3.30 1.00 9.78
C ASP A 15 -3.72 0.44 8.42
N ALA A 16 -4.45 1.24 7.62
CA ALA A 16 -4.82 0.85 6.26
C ALA A 16 -3.61 0.61 5.35
N ALA A 17 -2.55 1.42 5.43
CA ALA A 17 -1.32 1.18 4.69
C ALA A 17 -0.67 -0.15 5.13
N PHE A 18 -0.62 -0.43 6.44
CA PHE A 18 -0.04 -1.67 6.93
C PHE A 18 -0.90 -2.89 6.54
N THR A 19 -2.22 -2.77 6.52
CA THR A 19 -3.09 -3.79 5.93
C THR A 19 -2.73 -4.02 4.46
N ILE A 20 -2.59 -2.98 3.63
CA ILE A 20 -2.17 -3.13 2.22
C ILE A 20 -0.82 -3.85 2.11
N ARG A 21 0.13 -3.53 2.99
CA ARG A 21 1.42 -4.19 3.05
C ARG A 21 1.27 -5.68 3.34
N ASP A 22 0.39 -6.05 4.25
CA ASP A 22 0.16 -7.45 4.63
C ASP A 22 -0.51 -8.24 3.48
N TYR A 23 -1.45 -7.64 2.74
CA TYR A 23 -1.96 -8.22 1.49
C TYR A 23 -0.83 -8.42 0.47
N ILE A 24 0.07 -7.46 0.34
CA ILE A 24 1.22 -7.55 -0.58
C ILE A 24 2.11 -8.73 -0.19
N THR A 25 2.48 -8.88 1.09
CA THR A 25 3.36 -9.98 1.51
C THR A 25 2.69 -11.34 1.34
N GLU A 26 1.41 -11.46 1.67
CA GLU A 26 0.61 -12.67 1.43
C GLU A 26 0.63 -13.06 -0.05
N TYR A 27 0.28 -12.13 -0.94
CA TYR A 27 0.21 -12.40 -2.38
C TYR A 27 1.56 -12.72 -2.99
N MET A 28 2.62 -12.04 -2.57
CA MET A 28 3.99 -12.34 -3.03
C MET A 28 4.43 -13.74 -2.62
N ASN A 29 4.04 -14.20 -1.43
CA ASN A 29 4.35 -15.52 -0.91
C ASN A 29 3.42 -16.63 -1.43
N SER A 30 2.24 -16.28 -1.95
CA SER A 30 1.26 -17.24 -2.49
C SER A 30 1.75 -17.99 -3.74
N SER A 31 2.66 -17.38 -4.52
CA SER A 31 3.29 -18.00 -5.68
C SER A 31 4.65 -18.58 -5.29
N ARG A 32 4.77 -19.91 -5.38
CA ARG A 32 6.02 -20.60 -5.04
C ARG A 32 7.20 -20.13 -5.88
N ASP A 33 6.98 -19.90 -7.18
CA ASP A 33 8.03 -19.45 -8.09
C ASP A 33 8.51 -18.04 -7.76
N VAL A 34 7.60 -17.12 -7.44
CA VAL A 34 7.93 -15.75 -7.01
C VAL A 34 8.66 -15.76 -5.67
N TYR A 35 8.21 -16.60 -4.72
CA TYR A 35 8.90 -16.79 -3.45
C TYR A 35 10.34 -17.29 -3.67
N ASP A 36 10.51 -18.38 -4.42
CA ASP A 36 11.83 -18.97 -4.67
C ASP A 36 12.75 -18.03 -5.49
N MET A 37 12.18 -17.18 -6.35
CA MET A 37 12.91 -16.11 -7.04
C MET A 37 13.43 -15.06 -6.05
N ASN A 38 12.55 -14.58 -5.16
CA ASN A 38 12.89 -13.60 -4.14
C ASN A 38 14.00 -14.13 -3.22
N GLN A 39 13.87 -15.36 -2.71
CA GLN A 39 14.91 -15.96 -1.86
C GLN A 39 16.26 -16.06 -2.59
N ARG A 40 16.27 -16.49 -3.85
CA ARG A 40 17.50 -16.52 -4.68
C ARG A 40 18.13 -15.14 -4.84
N ASN A 41 17.32 -14.11 -5.04
CA ASN A 41 17.79 -12.73 -5.12
C ASN A 41 18.37 -12.26 -3.79
N TYR A 42 17.69 -12.53 -2.67
CA TYR A 42 18.16 -12.15 -1.33
C TYR A 42 19.46 -12.87 -0.96
N ASP A 43 19.61 -14.15 -1.29
CA ASP A 43 20.84 -14.91 -1.10
C ASP A 43 22.00 -14.31 -1.91
N ARG A 44 21.73 -13.86 -3.13
CA ARG A 44 22.71 -13.14 -3.96
C ARG A 44 23.12 -11.83 -3.29
N TYR A 45 22.16 -11.01 -2.85
CA TYR A 45 22.45 -9.76 -2.15
C TYR A 45 23.20 -10.00 -0.84
N ARG A 46 22.89 -11.05 -0.07
CA ARG A 46 23.62 -11.41 1.14
C ARG A 46 25.06 -11.81 0.83
N ARG A 47 25.27 -12.66 -0.18
CA ARG A 47 26.60 -13.14 -0.58
C ARG A 47 27.52 -12.00 -1.02
N TYR A 48 27.00 -11.03 -1.77
CA TYR A 48 27.80 -9.96 -2.36
C TYR A 48 27.71 -8.60 -1.65
N GLY A 49 26.72 -8.39 -0.78
CA GLY A 49 26.57 -7.16 0.00
C GLY A 49 27.15 -7.31 1.40
N VAL A 50 26.61 -8.24 2.19
CA VAL A 50 26.94 -8.40 3.63
C VAL A 50 28.40 -8.80 3.83
N VAL A 51 28.99 -9.56 2.91
CA VAL A 51 30.41 -9.95 2.99
C VAL A 51 31.35 -8.75 2.82
N PHE A 52 30.95 -7.74 2.05
CA PHE A 52 31.80 -6.60 1.71
C PHE A 52 31.53 -5.37 2.58
N GLU A 53 30.28 -5.13 2.97
CA GLU A 53 29.87 -3.96 3.78
C GLU A 53 28.76 -4.31 4.80
N PRO A 54 29.09 -5.07 5.87
CA PRO A 54 28.10 -5.59 6.82
C PRO A 54 27.40 -4.53 7.66
N GLU A 55 27.99 -3.34 7.82
CA GLU A 55 27.41 -2.25 8.62
C GLU A 55 26.35 -1.46 7.84
N VAL A 56 26.45 -1.45 6.51
CA VAL A 56 25.59 -0.67 5.60
C VAL A 56 24.48 -1.55 5.02
N TYR A 57 24.80 -2.80 4.66
CA TYR A 57 23.83 -3.68 4.02
C TYR A 57 22.84 -4.26 5.02
N ARG A 58 21.60 -3.77 4.94
CA ARG A 58 20.42 -4.33 5.61
C ARG A 58 19.35 -4.61 4.58
N ILE A 59 18.81 -5.83 4.62
CA ILE A 59 17.63 -6.22 3.84
C ILE A 59 16.50 -6.37 4.87
N ASP A 60 15.67 -5.34 4.96
CA ASP A 60 14.53 -5.34 5.86
C ASP A 60 13.40 -6.16 5.22
N ARG A 61 13.08 -7.29 5.86
CA ARG A 61 12.05 -8.21 5.38
C ARG A 61 10.85 -8.18 6.30
N ILE A 62 9.68 -8.16 5.69
CA ILE A 62 8.38 -8.30 6.34
C ILE A 62 7.74 -9.53 5.71
N ASP A 63 7.46 -10.53 6.54
CA ASP A 63 6.97 -11.85 6.10
C ASP A 63 7.78 -12.42 4.92
N ASP A 64 9.10 -12.46 5.06
CA ASP A 64 10.06 -12.93 4.03
C ASP A 64 10.13 -12.11 2.72
N VAL A 65 9.39 -11.00 2.59
CA VAL A 65 9.46 -10.09 1.45
C VAL A 65 10.25 -8.84 1.81
N ASN A 66 11.22 -8.46 0.98
CA ASN A 66 11.95 -7.20 1.14
C ASN A 66 11.04 -6.01 0.79
N ILE A 67 10.81 -5.11 1.75
CA ILE A 67 9.99 -3.91 1.56
C ILE A 67 10.76 -2.69 2.03
N TYR A 68 11.13 -1.83 1.08
CA TYR A 68 11.74 -0.54 1.37
C TYR A 68 10.69 0.45 1.87
N MET A 69 10.55 0.59 3.19
CA MET A 69 9.61 1.53 3.82
C MET A 69 10.28 2.46 4.84
N PRO A 70 9.78 3.71 5.02
CA PRO A 70 10.32 4.61 6.01
C PRO A 70 9.87 4.21 7.43
N LEU A 71 10.70 4.51 8.43
CA LEU A 71 10.37 4.29 9.85
C LEU A 71 9.20 5.17 10.34
N LYS A 72 8.96 6.30 9.67
CA LYS A 72 7.88 7.24 9.96
C LYS A 72 7.17 7.60 8.68
N GLY A 73 5.85 7.67 8.73
CA GLY A 73 5.03 8.06 7.59
C GLY A 73 5.15 9.55 7.27
N SER A 74 4.71 9.89 6.06
CA SER A 74 4.67 11.26 5.56
C SER A 74 3.47 12.01 6.13
N ARG A 75 3.66 13.30 6.39
CA ARG A 75 2.55 14.23 6.68
C ARG A 75 2.14 14.97 5.41
N PRO A 76 0.85 15.33 5.26
CA PRO A 76 0.39 16.10 4.12
C PRO A 76 1.15 17.43 3.98
N SER A 77 1.55 17.75 2.76
CA SER A 77 2.07 19.08 2.40
C SER A 77 0.88 20.04 2.24
N GLY A 78 0.67 20.92 3.22
CA GLY A 78 -0.29 22.02 3.14
C GLY A 78 -1.77 21.67 3.43
N ASN A 79 -2.53 22.69 3.83
CA ASN A 79 -3.99 22.61 4.04
C ASN A 79 -4.81 22.80 2.74
N ASN A 80 -4.14 23.07 1.62
CA ASN A 80 -4.77 23.36 0.34
C ASN A 80 -4.73 22.10 -0.55
N PRO A 81 -5.89 21.51 -0.91
CA PRO A 81 -5.96 20.33 -1.78
C PRO A 81 -5.33 20.51 -3.16
N ARG A 82 -5.02 21.76 -3.56
CA ARG A 82 -4.37 22.12 -4.83
C ARG A 82 -2.85 22.27 -4.73
N ASP A 83 -2.29 22.36 -3.53
CA ASP A 83 -0.84 22.50 -3.30
C ASP A 83 -0.17 21.12 -3.13
N ALA A 84 -0.74 20.10 -3.78
CA ALA A 84 -0.40 18.69 -3.61
C ALA A 84 0.93 18.29 -4.28
N ASP A 85 1.99 19.04 -3.99
CA ASP A 85 3.36 18.53 -4.03
C ASP A 85 3.54 17.58 -2.84
N GLY A 86 2.97 16.38 -2.96
CA GLY A 86 3.05 15.31 -1.96
C GLY A 86 1.74 15.00 -1.26
N TYR A 87 1.21 13.81 -1.57
CA TYR A 87 0.20 13.05 -0.82
C TYR A 87 -1.02 13.85 -0.31
N ASN A 88 -2.07 13.95 -1.12
CA ASN A 88 -3.38 14.35 -0.62
C ASN A 88 -4.00 13.19 0.19
N PRO A 89 -4.11 13.27 1.53
CA PRO A 89 -4.58 12.17 2.36
C PRO A 89 -6.07 11.83 2.12
N ARG A 90 -6.85 12.70 1.49
CA ARG A 90 -8.22 12.35 1.06
C ARG A 90 -8.23 11.38 -0.13
N VAL A 91 -7.09 11.22 -0.80
CA VAL A 91 -6.92 10.39 -2.00
C VAL A 91 -5.95 9.26 -1.76
N THR A 92 -4.78 9.55 -1.18
CA THR A 92 -3.64 8.65 -1.07
C THR A 92 -3.44 8.20 0.38
N ILE A 93 -3.52 6.88 0.60
CA ILE A 93 -3.23 6.23 1.89
C ILE A 93 -1.75 5.83 1.93
N TRP A 94 -1.29 5.31 0.80
CA TRP A 94 0.05 4.79 0.57
C TRP A 94 0.44 5.03 -0.90
N SER A 95 1.73 4.95 -1.20
CA SER A 95 2.23 4.87 -2.56
C SER A 95 3.43 3.95 -2.59
N GLY A 96 3.53 3.19 -3.67
CA GLY A 96 4.69 2.37 -3.89
C GLY A 96 4.61 1.63 -5.20
N GLY A 97 5.67 0.87 -5.43
CA GLY A 97 5.85 0.06 -6.60
C GLY A 97 6.85 -1.04 -6.32
N THR A 98 6.73 -2.10 -7.10
CA THR A 98 7.71 -3.18 -7.14
C THR A 98 8.97 -2.67 -7.83
N GLU A 99 10.11 -3.08 -7.31
CA GLU A 99 11.33 -3.10 -8.10
C GLU A 99 11.30 -4.40 -8.90
N ALA A 100 10.37 -4.50 -9.85
CA ALA A 100 10.39 -5.57 -10.84
C ALA A 100 11.54 -5.23 -11.80
N PRO A 101 12.65 -5.98 -11.77
CA PRO A 101 13.76 -5.69 -12.63
C PRO A 101 13.35 -6.04 -14.06
N ASP A 102 13.90 -5.29 -15.01
CA ASP A 102 14.31 -5.80 -16.31
C ASP A 102 13.37 -5.47 -17.48
N GLU A 103 13.60 -4.28 -18.07
CA GLU A 103 13.10 -3.89 -19.40
C GLU A 103 13.55 -4.86 -20.51
N THR A 104 14.55 -5.70 -20.24
CA THR A 104 15.06 -6.72 -21.17
C THR A 104 14.54 -8.13 -20.85
N ALA A 105 13.57 -8.29 -19.95
CA ALA A 105 13.01 -9.60 -19.64
C ALA A 105 12.29 -10.23 -20.85
N TYR A 106 12.56 -11.51 -21.11
CA TYR A 106 11.88 -12.31 -22.14
C TYR A 106 11.72 -13.77 -21.70
N GLY A 107 10.83 -14.50 -22.39
CA GLY A 107 10.58 -15.93 -22.12
C GLY A 107 10.10 -16.20 -20.69
N GLU A 108 10.59 -17.29 -20.10
CA GLU A 108 10.20 -17.71 -18.74
C GLU A 108 10.53 -16.67 -17.66
N TRP A 109 11.59 -15.88 -17.86
CA TRP A 109 11.93 -14.81 -16.94
C TRP A 109 10.86 -13.70 -16.94
N LEU A 110 10.39 -13.30 -18.13
CA LEU A 110 9.30 -12.34 -18.25
C LEU A 110 8.02 -12.84 -17.58
N HIS A 111 7.68 -14.13 -17.76
CA HIS A 111 6.52 -14.71 -17.09
C HIS A 111 6.64 -14.61 -15.56
N LEU A 112 7.82 -14.88 -15.01
CA LEU A 112 8.06 -14.84 -13.57
C LEU A 112 7.98 -13.42 -13.00
N VAL A 113 8.58 -12.44 -13.66
CA VAL A 113 8.49 -11.01 -13.26
C VAL A 113 7.07 -10.48 -13.41
N ALA A 114 6.38 -10.84 -14.50
CA ALA A 114 4.99 -10.48 -14.71
C ALA A 114 4.06 -11.11 -13.65
N GLN A 115 4.34 -12.34 -13.21
CA GLN A 115 3.60 -12.99 -12.12
C GLN A 115 3.76 -12.22 -10.81
N ALA A 116 4.97 -11.74 -10.50
CA ALA A 116 5.20 -10.89 -9.33
C ALA A 116 4.43 -9.56 -9.42
N GLY A 117 4.43 -8.91 -10.59
CA GLY A 117 3.64 -7.70 -10.83
C GLY A 117 2.12 -7.95 -10.71
N LEU A 118 1.63 -9.07 -11.25
CA LEU A 118 0.23 -9.45 -11.13
C LEU A 118 -0.18 -9.74 -9.68
N ASN A 119 0.69 -10.40 -8.90
CA ASN A 119 0.43 -10.65 -7.48
C ASN A 119 0.33 -9.34 -6.70
N TRP A 120 1.20 -8.36 -7.01
CA TRP A 120 1.12 -7.03 -6.43
C TRP A 120 -0.20 -6.31 -6.77
N ASP A 121 -0.59 -6.32 -8.04
CA ASP A 121 -1.85 -5.70 -8.46
C ASP A 121 -3.06 -6.37 -7.80
N ARG A 122 -3.06 -7.71 -7.70
CA ARG A 122 -4.09 -8.47 -7.00
C ARG A 122 -4.20 -8.11 -5.53
N ALA A 123 -3.07 -8.01 -4.82
CA ALA A 123 -3.06 -7.59 -3.42
C ALA A 123 -3.79 -6.26 -3.20
N ILE A 124 -3.53 -5.27 -4.07
CA ILE A 124 -4.17 -3.96 -3.99
C ILE A 124 -5.66 -4.04 -4.36
N LEU A 125 -5.99 -4.80 -5.40
CA LEU A 125 -7.38 -4.99 -5.83
C LEU A 125 -8.22 -5.68 -4.76
N ASP A 126 -7.68 -6.71 -4.10
CA ASP A 126 -8.38 -7.46 -3.08
C ASP A 126 -8.61 -6.63 -1.82
N TYR A 127 -7.61 -5.88 -1.36
CA TYR A 127 -7.82 -4.89 -0.29
C TYR A 127 -8.94 -3.89 -0.63
N LEU A 128 -8.97 -3.42 -1.88
CA LEU A 128 -10.02 -2.52 -2.35
C LEU A 128 -11.37 -3.23 -2.54
N PHE A 129 -11.40 -4.52 -2.82
CA PHE A 129 -12.64 -5.28 -3.02
C PHE A 129 -13.28 -5.66 -1.69
N GLU A 130 -12.46 -6.14 -0.75
CA GLU A 130 -12.89 -6.65 0.56
C GLU A 130 -13.17 -5.53 1.57
N GLY A 131 -12.64 -4.32 1.35
CA GLY A 131 -12.87 -3.19 2.24
C GLY A 131 -14.35 -2.80 2.39
N ASN A 132 -14.75 -2.37 3.59
CA ASN A 132 -16.11 -1.86 3.84
C ASN A 132 -16.31 -0.44 3.27
N HIS A 133 -16.74 -0.36 2.00
CA HIS A 133 -16.98 0.88 1.28
C HIS A 133 -18.41 1.41 1.47
N VAL A 134 -18.62 2.18 2.54
CA VAL A 134 -19.91 2.85 2.77
C VAL A 134 -20.00 4.15 1.96
N VAL A 135 -21.08 4.32 1.20
CA VAL A 135 -21.35 5.55 0.43
C VAL A 135 -22.50 6.32 1.07
N SER A 136 -22.19 7.49 1.65
CA SER A 136 -23.18 8.44 2.15
C SER A 136 -23.74 9.26 0.99
N ARG A 137 -25.06 9.38 0.90
CA ARG A 137 -25.75 10.20 -0.12
C ARG A 137 -26.62 11.22 0.57
N LYS A 138 -26.43 12.50 0.23
CA LYS A 138 -27.25 13.61 0.72
C LYS A 138 -27.88 14.32 -0.47
N GLY A 139 -29.14 14.69 -0.34
CA GLY A 139 -29.89 15.44 -1.34
C GLY A 139 -30.66 16.57 -0.68
N SER A 140 -30.66 17.74 -1.31
CA SER A 140 -31.48 18.88 -0.90
C SER A 140 -32.05 19.59 -2.12
N SER A 141 -33.27 20.09 -1.99
CA SER A 141 -33.90 20.99 -2.96
C SER A 141 -33.69 22.44 -2.54
N PHE A 142 -33.43 23.32 -3.50
CA PHE A 142 -33.40 24.77 -3.30
C PHE A 142 -34.14 25.46 -4.45
N TRP A 143 -34.40 26.77 -4.34
CA TRP A 143 -35.17 27.47 -5.37
C TRP A 143 -34.43 27.42 -6.72
N GLY A 144 -35.07 26.77 -7.70
CA GLY A 144 -34.53 26.60 -9.05
C GLY A 144 -33.63 25.37 -9.26
N GLY A 145 -33.48 24.46 -8.29
CA GLY A 145 -32.63 23.28 -8.50
C GLY A 145 -32.61 22.23 -7.39
N VAL A 146 -31.81 21.19 -7.65
CA VAL A 146 -31.52 20.09 -6.72
C VAL A 146 -30.01 19.99 -6.55
N GLN A 147 -29.55 19.82 -5.31
CA GLN A 147 -28.17 19.50 -5.00
C GLN A 147 -28.11 18.05 -4.50
N MET A 148 -27.17 17.28 -5.05
CA MET A 148 -26.84 15.94 -4.59
C MET A 148 -25.35 15.88 -4.26
N SER A 149 -24.99 15.25 -3.14
CA SER A 149 -23.60 15.00 -2.76
C SER A 149 -23.43 13.56 -2.30
N TRP A 150 -22.39 12.91 -2.81
CA TRP A 150 -22.01 11.55 -2.47
C TRP A 150 -20.63 11.58 -1.85
N ASP A 151 -20.49 10.93 -0.69
CA ASP A 151 -19.24 10.85 0.05
C ASP A 151 -18.91 9.39 0.33
N ARG A 152 -17.66 9.01 0.07
CA ARG A 152 -17.10 7.71 0.40
C ARG A 152 -15.81 7.95 1.18
N PRO A 153 -15.80 7.75 2.51
CA PRO A 153 -14.60 7.92 3.30
C PRO A 153 -13.51 6.98 2.82
N ARG A 154 -12.26 7.44 2.92
CA ARG A 154 -11.06 6.65 2.62
C ARG A 154 -10.11 6.76 3.83
N PRO A 155 -9.50 5.66 4.30
CA PRO A 155 -9.61 4.26 3.83
C PRO A 155 -11.01 3.63 4.00
N PRO A 156 -11.24 2.38 3.52
CA PRO A 156 -12.47 1.62 3.79
C PRO A 156 -12.71 1.52 5.30
N MET A 157 -13.97 1.63 5.73
CA MET A 157 -14.34 1.61 7.16
C MET A 157 -13.94 0.28 7.81
N PRO A 158 -13.71 0.22 9.13
CA PRO A 158 -13.72 -1.05 9.84
C PRO A 158 -15.06 -1.77 9.63
N GLU A 159 -15.09 -3.09 9.79
CA GLU A 159 -16.36 -3.82 9.84
C GLU A 159 -17.20 -3.35 11.03
N GLU A 160 -18.53 -3.39 10.90
CA GLU A 160 -19.45 -3.03 11.98
C GLU A 160 -19.34 -4.05 13.12
N GLY A 161 -18.43 -3.78 14.07
CA GLY A 161 -18.13 -4.66 15.20
C GLY A 161 -16.82 -4.31 15.92
N GLU A 162 -15.88 -3.64 15.25
CA GLU A 162 -14.56 -3.31 15.82
C GLU A 162 -14.44 -1.87 16.36
N GLY A 163 -15.56 -1.15 16.53
CA GLY A 163 -15.52 0.25 16.94
C GLY A 163 -16.58 0.67 17.96
N SER A 164 -16.32 0.44 19.25
CA SER A 164 -16.37 1.53 20.24
C SER A 164 -15.91 1.07 21.63
N SER A 165 -14.77 1.54 22.09
CA SER A 165 -14.58 1.80 23.51
C SER A 165 -13.82 3.11 23.70
N THR A 166 -14.49 4.22 23.43
CA THR A 166 -14.19 5.48 24.13
C THR A 166 -15.51 5.97 24.74
N PRO A 167 -15.63 6.04 26.08
CA PRO A 167 -16.83 6.54 26.72
C PRO A 167 -16.97 8.05 26.49
N ARG A 168 -18.23 8.50 26.55
CA ARG A 168 -18.67 9.90 26.49
C ARG A 168 -18.01 10.80 27.52
#